data_AF-A0A1F8H8I6-F1
#
_entry.id   AF-A0A1F8H8I6-F1
#
_cell.length_a   1.000
_cell.length_b   1.000
_cell.length_c   1.000
_cell.angle_alpha   90.00
_cell.angle_beta   90.00
_cell.angle_gamma   90.00
#
_symmetry.space_group_name_H-M   'P 1'
#
loop_
_entity.id
_entity.type
_entity.pdbx_description
1 polymer ?
#
loop_
_entity_poly.entity_id
_entity_poly.type
_entity_poly.pdbx_seq_one_letter_code
_entity_poly.pdbx_strand_id
1 'polypeptide(L)'
;MWRISADILLFVSIFLLPWWFTTILLFVWIIAFRMYWEGFVAGLLVDLLYTPASSLSLVSYRFAFGSLALLLLTQLVARRFVRGYEN
;
A
#
# COMPACT_ATOMS: atom_id res chain seq x y z
N MET A 1 6.95 -5.33 -18.41
CA MET A 1 6.80 -6.74 -18.00
C MET A 1 7.03 -6.92 -16.50
N TRP A 2 8.18 -6.51 -15.94
CA TRP A 2 8.49 -6.61 -14.50
C TRP A 2 7.41 -6.03 -13.54
N ARG A 3 6.69 -4.97 -13.93
CA ARG A 3 5.60 -4.38 -13.14
C ARG A 3 4.39 -5.28 -12.96
N ILE A 4 4.02 -6.07 -13.96
CA ILE A 4 2.85 -6.96 -13.88
C ILE A 4 3.19 -8.16 -13.00
N SER A 5 4.40 -8.71 -13.13
CA SER A 5 4.89 -9.80 -12.29
C SER A 5 5.02 -9.39 -10.82
N ALA A 6 5.41 -8.13 -10.60
CA ALA A 6 5.25 -7.50 -9.31
C ALA A 6 3.77 -7.54 -8.92
N ASP A 7 2.86 -6.76 -9.51
CA ASP A 7 1.47 -6.64 -9.03
C ASP A 7 0.78 -7.96 -8.64
N ILE A 8 0.68 -8.92 -9.58
CA ILE A 8 1.23 -10.28 -9.42
C ILE A 8 1.40 -10.85 -8.00
N LEU A 9 2.68 -10.95 -7.65
CA LEU A 9 3.24 -11.39 -6.39
C LEU A 9 2.65 -10.67 -5.17
N LEU A 10 2.29 -9.39 -5.25
CA LEU A 10 1.75 -8.66 -4.10
C LEU A 10 0.30 -9.03 -3.87
N PHE A 11 -0.48 -9.14 -4.94
CA PHE A 11 -1.83 -9.69 -4.89
C PHE A 11 -1.81 -11.09 -4.28
N VAL A 12 -0.94 -11.98 -4.77
CA VAL A 12 -0.75 -13.33 -4.22
C VAL A 12 -0.33 -13.30 -2.75
N SER A 13 0.56 -12.37 -2.36
CA SER A 13 1.03 -12.22 -0.98
C SER A 13 -0.05 -11.81 0.00
N ILE A 14 -1.11 -11.12 -0.44
CA ILE A 14 -2.23 -10.75 0.43
C ILE A 14 -2.98 -12.00 0.91
N PHE A 15 -3.13 -13.01 0.04
CA PHE A 15 -3.90 -14.22 0.34
C PHE A 15 -3.08 -15.34 0.98
N LEU A 16 -1.82 -15.48 0.58
CA LEU A 16 -0.96 -16.60 0.99
C LEU A 16 -0.02 -16.28 2.15
N LEU A 17 0.38 -15.01 2.28
CA LEU A 17 1.37 -14.62 3.28
C LEU A 17 0.72 -13.80 4.40
N PRO A 18 1.26 -13.88 5.62
CA PRO A 18 0.79 -13.05 6.73
C PRO A 18 0.96 -11.54 6.42
N TRP A 19 0.01 -10.72 6.87
CA TRP A 19 -0.11 -9.28 6.54
C TRP A 19 1.18 -8.44 6.68
N TRP A 20 2.06 -8.77 7.64
CA TRP A 20 3.35 -8.09 7.84
C TRP A 20 4.28 -8.29 6.64
N PHE A 21 4.24 -9.45 5.99
CA PHE A 21 5.02 -9.74 4.78
C PHE A 21 4.52 -8.89 3.60
N THR A 22 3.20 -8.81 3.45
CA THR A 22 2.52 -7.97 2.47
C THR A 22 2.90 -6.50 2.63
N THR A 23 3.01 -6.02 3.88
CA THR A 23 3.40 -4.64 4.21
C THR A 23 4.84 -4.33 3.80
N ILE A 24 5.78 -5.24 4.04
CA ILE A 24 7.18 -5.07 3.64
C ILE A 24 7.29 -5.03 2.10
N LEU A 25 6.64 -5.95 1.40
CA LEU A 25 6.60 -5.99 -0.07
C LEU A 25 6.04 -4.69 -0.66
N LEU A 26 4.96 -4.19 -0.08
CA LEU A 26 4.30 -2.95 -0.46
C LEU A 26 5.20 -1.73 -0.28
N PHE A 27 5.95 -1.67 0.82
CA PHE A 27 6.93 -0.60 1.06
C PHE A 27 8.07 -0.63 0.03
N VAL A 28 8.61 -1.81 -0.26
CA VAL A 28 9.68 -2.00 -1.27
C VAL A 28 9.19 -1.55 -2.66
N TRP A 29 7.95 -1.86 -3.03
CA TRP A 29 7.43 -1.51 -4.34
C TRP A 29 6.96 -0.07 -4.50
N ILE A 30 6.46 0.55 -3.45
CA ILE A 30 6.19 2.00 -3.47
C ILE A 30 7.48 2.75 -3.83
N ILE A 31 8.62 2.33 -3.25
CA ILE A 31 9.93 2.93 -3.55
C ILE A 31 10.39 2.57 -4.97
N ALA A 32 10.31 1.29 -5.35
CA ALA A 32 10.86 0.83 -6.63
C ALA A 32 10.03 1.27 -7.85
N PHE A 33 8.71 1.34 -7.75
CA PHE A 33 7.80 1.52 -8.89
C PHE A 33 6.97 2.81 -8.85
N ARG A 34 7.11 3.65 -7.81
CA ARG A 34 6.33 4.90 -7.62
C ARG A 34 4.82 4.68 -7.79
N MET A 35 4.32 3.49 -7.46
CA MET A 35 2.96 3.08 -7.78
C MET A 35 2.10 3.14 -6.52
N TYR A 36 1.50 4.31 -6.32
CA TYR A 36 0.88 4.69 -5.04
C TYR A 36 -0.50 4.07 -4.81
N TRP A 37 -1.26 3.82 -5.87
CA TRP A 37 -2.63 3.32 -5.78
C TRP A 37 -2.71 1.83 -5.40
N GLU A 38 -1.78 1.01 -5.88
CA GLU A 38 -1.73 -0.43 -5.56
C GLU A 38 -1.50 -0.65 -4.07
N GLY A 39 -0.63 0.15 -3.46
CA GLY A 39 -0.38 0.10 -2.02
C GLY A 39 -1.60 0.49 -1.17
N PHE A 40 -2.40 1.45 -1.65
CA PHE A 40 -3.65 1.83 -0.99
C PHE A 40 -4.70 0.71 -1.07
N VAL A 41 -4.90 0.14 -2.26
CA VAL A 41 -5.83 -0.98 -2.49
C VAL A 41 -5.43 -2.21 -1.67
N ALA A 42 -4.15 -2.54 -1.64
CA ALA A 42 -3.64 -3.65 -0.85
C ALA A 42 -3.80 -3.44 0.66
N GLY A 43 -3.58 -2.23 1.17
CA GLY A 43 -3.83 -1.89 2.57
C GLY A 43 -5.31 -2.04 2.96
N LEU A 44 -6.23 -1.63 2.07
CA LEU A 44 -7.67 -1.84 2.25
C LEU A 44 -8.06 -3.32 2.24
N LEU A 45 -7.47 -4.11 1.32
CA LEU A 45 -7.71 -5.55 1.25
C LEU A 45 -7.20 -6.27 2.50
N VAL A 46 -6.04 -5.88 3.01
CA VAL A 46 -5.49 -6.45 4.25
C VAL A 46 -6.41 -6.17 5.42
N ASP A 47 -6.87 -4.93 5.59
CA ASP A 47 -7.85 -4.60 6.64
C ASP A 47 -9.14 -5.41 6.50
N LEU A 48 -9.65 -5.57 5.27
CA LEU A 48 -10.88 -6.32 5.02
C LEU A 48 -10.73 -7.82 5.31
N LEU A 49 -9.59 -8.42 4.96
CA LEU A 49 -9.36 -9.86 5.06
C LEU A 49 -8.87 -10.29 6.45
N TYR A 50 -8.12 -9.43 7.14
CA TYR A 50 -7.49 -9.77 8.43
C TYR A 50 -8.20 -9.16 9.64
N THR A 51 -9.18 -8.27 9.47
CA THR A 51 -9.99 -7.77 10.58
C THR A 51 -11.05 -8.79 10.98
N PRO A 52 -11.07 -9.26 12.24
CA PRO A 52 -12.14 -10.12 12.74
C PRO A 52 -13.49 -9.41 12.68
N ALA A 53 -14.51 -10.06 12.11
CA ALA A 53 -15.86 -9.50 11.95
C ALA A 53 -16.52 -9.09 13.28
N SER A 54 -16.07 -9.64 14.41
CA SER A 54 -16.51 -9.27 15.76
C SER A 54 -15.92 -7.95 16.28
N SER A 55 -14.95 -7.36 15.59
CA SER A 55 -14.23 -6.15 16.00
C SER A 55 -14.60 -4.95 15.11
N LEU A 56 -15.82 -4.43 15.29
CA LEU A 56 -16.29 -3.15 14.72
C LEU A 56 -15.66 -1.93 15.43
N SER A 57 -14.35 -1.95 15.62
CA SER A 57 -13.62 -0.84 16.21
C SER A 57 -12.95 -0.02 15.10
N LEU A 58 -12.97 1.31 15.22
CA LEU A 58 -12.16 2.20 14.38
C LEU A 58 -10.66 1.85 14.43
N VAL A 59 -10.23 1.21 15.51
CA VAL A 59 -8.87 0.71 15.71
C VAL A 59 -8.54 -0.47 14.79
N SER A 60 -9.56 -1.19 14.30
CA SER A 60 -9.36 -2.30 13.36
C SER A 60 -8.94 -1.80 11.98
N TYR A 61 -9.28 -0.56 11.60
CA TYR A 61 -8.96 -0.01 10.27
C TYR A 61 -7.56 0.63 10.17
N ARG A 62 -6.62 0.19 11.00
CA ARG A 62 -5.27 0.79 11.10
C ARG A 62 -4.51 0.71 9.77
N PHE A 63 -4.72 -0.34 8.97
CA PHE A 63 -4.04 -0.46 7.69
C PHE A 63 -4.63 0.46 6.62
N ALA A 64 -5.95 0.66 6.61
CA ALA A 64 -6.58 1.61 5.71
C ALA A 64 -6.13 3.05 6.01
N PHE A 65 -6.10 3.44 7.29
CA PHE A 65 -5.59 4.76 7.66
C PHE A 65 -4.09 4.91 7.37
N GLY A 66 -3.30 3.86 7.61
CA GLY A 66 -1.86 3.84 7.30
C GLY A 66 -1.57 3.95 5.80
N SER A 67 -2.30 3.20 4.97
CA SER A 67 -2.14 3.23 3.52
C SER A 67 -2.60 4.55 2.91
N LEU A 68 -3.66 5.17 3.46
CA LEU A 68 -4.14 6.49 3.07
C LEU A 68 -3.11 7.58 3.44
N ALA A 69 -2.55 7.52 4.64
CA ALA A 69 -1.49 8.43 5.08
C ALA A 69 -0.22 8.29 4.22
N LEU A 70 0.18 7.05 3.90
CA LEU A 70 1.30 6.77 2.99
C LEU A 70 1.05 7.35 1.61
N LEU A 71 -0.15 7.16 1.03
CA LEU A 71 -0.53 7.70 -0.27
C LEU A 71 -0.48 9.23 -0.28
N LEU A 72 -0.99 9.89 0.77
CA LEU A 72 -0.90 11.34 0.91
C LEU A 72 0.56 11.83 1.01
N LEU A 73 1.37 11.20 1.87
CA LEU A 73 2.79 11.52 2.02
C LEU A 73 3.53 11.37 0.69
N THR A 74 3.28 10.29 -0.04
CA THR A 74 3.94 10.08 -1.33
C THR A 74 3.47 11.05 -2.40
N GLN A 75 2.19 11.43 -2.44
CA GLN A 75 1.72 12.49 -3.34
C GLN A 75 2.37 13.84 -3.01
N LEU A 76 2.55 14.18 -1.73
CA LEU A 76 3.23 15.40 -1.31
C LEU A 76 4.71 15.40 -1.73
N VAL A 77 5.42 14.28 -1.55
CA VAL A 77 6.81 14.12 -1.99
C VAL A 77 6.92 14.16 -3.51
N ALA A 78 6.02 13.46 -4.23
CA ALA A 78 6.00 13.45 -5.70
C ALA A 78 5.77 14.85 -6.27
N ARG A 79 4.86 15.66 -5.68
CA ARG A 79 4.63 17.06 -6.08
C ARG A 79 5.87 17.93 -5.87
N ARG A 80 6.67 17.68 -4.83
CA ARG A 80 7.94 18.40 -4.62
C ARG A 80 9.00 18.07 -5.66
N PHE A 81 9.09 16.81 -6.10
CA PHE A 81 10.05 16.42 -7.13
C PHE A 81 9.68 16.95 -8.52
N VAL A 82 8.39 17.04 -8.85
CA VAL A 82 7.95 17.57 -10.16
C VAL A 82 8.18 19.08 -10.28
N ARG A 83 7.94 19.85 -9.21
CA ARG A 83 8.22 21.31 -9.20
C ARG A 83 9.70 21.69 -9.29
N GLY A 84 10.62 20.78 -8.99
CA GLY A 84 12.06 21.03 -9.08
C GLY A 84 12.61 21.02 -10.52
N TYR A 85 11.84 20.54 -11.50
CA TYR A 85 12.25 20.46 -12.91
C TYR A 85 11.76 21.64 -13.77
N GLU A 86 10.94 22.54 -13.21
CA GLU A 86 10.40 23.72 -13.91
C GLU A 86 11.11 25.04 -13.56
N ASN A 87 12.18 25.00 -12.74
CA ASN A 87 13.07 26.14 -12.47
C ASN A 87 14.48 25.84 -12.96
#